data_AF-A0A193GFS1-F1
#
_entry.id   AF-A0A193GFS1-F1
#
_cell.length_a   1.000
_cell.length_b   1.000
_cell.length_c   1.000
_cell.angle_alpha   90.00
_cell.angle_beta   90.00
_cell.angle_gamma   90.00
#
_symmetry.space_group_name_H-M   'P 1'
#
loop_
_entity.id
_entity.type
_entity.pdbx_description
1 polymer ?
#
loop_
_entity_poly.entity_id
_entity_poly.type
_entity_poly.pdbx_seq_one_letter_code
_entity_poly.pdbx_strand_id
1 'polypeptide(L)'
;MSKQIGPSFLDELRLAGVSDWRFVWFPDGTINFDDQMPQEARQEVLSVYDAHVPVDLNVVKRDQVALINAAAQSAIDDIMSVYPDFERLTWATQADEARAWQAAAEEDRVPALVPWCANAAANRLDTEGNPMPLSEFMARVSAKADAYKTLSSQIAGKRQSYEDAISAATTVQAVKVIVWE
;
A
#
# COMPACT_ATOMS: atom_id res chain seq x y z
N MET A 1 -33.46 -18.33 -12.53
CA MET A 1 -32.30 -18.39 -11.62
C MET A 1 -32.57 -17.43 -10.48
N SER A 2 -32.47 -17.89 -9.23
CA SER A 2 -32.56 -17.04 -8.04
C SER A 2 -31.48 -15.95 -8.11
N LYS A 3 -31.85 -14.69 -7.90
CA LYS A 3 -30.88 -13.60 -7.80
C LYS A 3 -30.24 -13.70 -6.43
N GLN A 4 -28.99 -14.18 -6.36
CA GLN A 4 -28.24 -14.16 -5.11
C GLN A 4 -28.18 -12.71 -4.62
N ILE A 5 -28.32 -12.50 -3.30
CA ILE A 5 -28.11 -11.19 -2.70
C ILE A 5 -26.74 -11.25 -2.03
N GLY A 6 -25.82 -10.42 -2.51
CA GLY A 6 -24.43 -10.36 -2.04
C GLY A 6 -24.24 -9.38 -0.88
N PRO A 7 -23.03 -9.35 -0.28
CA PRO A 7 -22.69 -8.46 0.83
C PRO A 7 -22.72 -6.95 0.46
N SER A 8 -22.78 -6.59 -0.82
CA SER A 8 -22.94 -5.19 -1.26
C SER A 8 -24.39 -4.68 -1.20
N PHE A 9 -25.38 -5.58 -1.16
CA PHE A 9 -26.79 -5.18 -1.26
C PHE A 9 -27.23 -4.25 -0.13
N LEU A 10 -26.77 -4.52 1.11
CA LEU A 10 -27.06 -3.66 2.25
C LEU A 10 -26.45 -2.27 2.11
N ASP A 11 -25.27 -2.16 1.49
CA ASP A 11 -24.63 -0.89 1.22
C ASP A 11 -25.41 -0.10 0.15
N GLU A 12 -25.88 -0.78 -0.90
CA GLU A 12 -26.73 -0.21 -1.96
C GLU A 12 -28.06 0.33 -1.39
N LEU A 13 -28.70 -0.40 -0.49
CA LEU A 13 -29.91 0.06 0.23
C LEU A 13 -29.63 1.27 1.13
N ARG A 14 -28.46 1.32 1.77
CA ARG A 14 -28.04 2.46 2.60
C ARG A 14 -27.85 3.71 1.74
N LEU A 15 -27.23 3.56 0.57
CA LEU A 15 -27.03 4.65 -0.39
C LEU A 15 -28.35 5.18 -0.96
N ALA A 16 -29.32 4.28 -1.18
CA ALA A 16 -30.67 4.64 -1.60
C ALA A 16 -31.56 5.20 -0.46
N GLY A 17 -31.05 5.27 0.77
CA GLY A 17 -31.78 5.82 1.92
C GLY A 17 -32.95 4.95 2.40
N VAL A 18 -32.96 3.66 2.05
CA VAL A 18 -34.06 2.72 2.38
C VAL A 18 -33.65 1.61 3.34
N SER A 19 -32.40 1.62 3.83
CA SER A 19 -31.87 0.61 4.76
C SER A 19 -32.55 0.56 6.13
N ASP A 20 -33.23 1.64 6.53
CA ASP A 20 -33.88 1.74 7.85
C ASP A 20 -35.25 1.05 7.86
N TRP A 21 -35.80 0.75 6.68
CA TRP A 21 -37.05 0.02 6.53
C TRP A 21 -36.84 -1.48 6.71
N ARG A 22 -37.81 -2.13 7.35
CA ARG A 22 -37.84 -3.57 7.50
C ARG A 22 -38.53 -4.23 6.30
N PHE A 23 -37.86 -5.22 5.74
CA PHE A 23 -38.42 -6.12 4.74
C PHE A 23 -37.66 -7.45 4.77
N VAL A 24 -38.25 -8.49 4.20
CA VAL A 24 -37.66 -9.82 4.11
C VAL A 24 -37.60 -10.21 2.64
N TRP A 25 -36.43 -10.66 2.17
CA TRP A 25 -36.31 -11.26 0.85
C TRP A 25 -36.23 -12.79 0.95
N PHE A 26 -36.68 -13.45 -0.09
CA PHE A 26 -36.66 -14.91 -0.20
C PHE A 26 -35.77 -15.36 -1.37
N PRO A 27 -35.23 -16.58 -1.32
CA PRO A 27 -34.42 -17.12 -2.43
C PRO A 27 -35.19 -17.23 -3.76
N ASP A 28 -36.52 -17.26 -3.75
CA ASP A 28 -37.33 -17.27 -4.97
C ASP A 28 -37.46 -15.88 -5.63
N GLY A 29 -36.90 -14.84 -5.01
CA GLY A 29 -36.94 -13.45 -5.47
C GLY A 29 -38.12 -12.65 -4.94
N THR A 30 -38.96 -13.23 -4.09
CA THR A 30 -40.07 -12.51 -3.43
C THR A 30 -39.51 -11.59 -2.35
N ILE A 31 -40.06 -10.37 -2.25
CA ILE A 31 -39.75 -9.42 -1.18
C ILE A 31 -41.06 -9.07 -0.46
N ASN A 32 -41.09 -9.31 0.85
CA ASN A 32 -42.18 -8.93 1.73
C ASN A 32 -41.81 -7.66 2.49
N PHE A 33 -42.56 -6.60 2.25
CA PHE A 33 -42.39 -5.30 2.91
C PHE A 33 -43.22 -5.22 4.18
N ASP A 34 -42.75 -4.42 5.14
CA ASP A 34 -43.58 -4.00 6.28
C ASP A 34 -44.81 -3.21 5.79
N ASP A 35 -45.97 -3.45 6.41
CA ASP A 35 -47.23 -2.78 6.07
C ASP A 35 -47.14 -1.25 6.17
N GLN A 36 -46.29 -0.74 7.08
CA GLN A 36 -46.07 0.69 7.28
C GLN A 36 -45.09 1.31 6.27
N MET A 37 -44.37 0.50 5.48
CA MET A 37 -43.41 1.00 4.51
C MET A 37 -44.13 1.74 3.37
N PRO A 38 -43.82 3.03 3.11
CA PRO A 38 -44.44 3.79 2.03
C PRO A 38 -44.19 3.17 0.66
N GLN A 39 -45.16 3.33 -0.26
CA GLN A 39 -45.07 2.76 -1.61
C GLN A 39 -43.82 3.23 -2.37
N GLU A 40 -43.42 4.49 -2.19
CA GLU A 40 -42.20 5.06 -2.79
C GLU A 40 -40.95 4.32 -2.30
N ALA A 41 -40.83 4.09 -0.99
CA ALA A 41 -39.70 3.36 -0.42
C ALA A 41 -39.67 1.89 -0.90
N ARG A 42 -40.84 1.25 -1.04
CA ARG A 42 -40.93 -0.11 -1.61
C ARG A 42 -40.42 -0.14 -3.05
N GLN A 43 -40.83 0.83 -3.86
CA GLN A 43 -40.41 0.94 -5.25
C GLN A 43 -38.89 1.14 -5.38
N GLU A 44 -38.31 1.93 -4.46
CA GLU A 44 -36.87 2.13 -4.41
C GLU A 44 -36.12 0.84 -4.04
N VAL A 45 -36.57 0.09 -3.02
CA VAL A 45 -35.99 -1.22 -2.70
C VAL A 45 -36.05 -2.19 -3.88
N LEU A 46 -37.18 -2.23 -4.60
CA LEU A 46 -37.32 -3.03 -5.81
C LEU A 46 -36.34 -2.57 -6.91
N SER A 47 -36.17 -1.26 -7.10
CA SER A 47 -35.21 -0.74 -8.07
C SER A 47 -33.77 -1.11 -7.71
N VAL A 48 -33.39 -1.03 -6.43
CA VAL A 48 -32.07 -1.46 -5.94
C VAL A 48 -31.92 -2.97 -6.14
N TYR A 49 -32.92 -3.76 -5.78
CA TYR A 49 -32.92 -5.21 -5.99
C TYR A 49 -32.78 -5.59 -7.45
N ASP A 50 -33.51 -4.97 -8.37
CA ASP A 50 -33.45 -5.24 -9.81
C ASP A 50 -32.11 -4.82 -10.42
N ALA A 51 -31.51 -3.73 -9.94
CA ALA A 51 -30.19 -3.27 -10.34
C ALA A 51 -29.04 -4.06 -9.71
N HIS A 52 -29.26 -4.73 -8.57
CA HIS A 52 -28.21 -5.40 -7.81
C HIS A 52 -27.43 -6.40 -8.67
N VAL A 53 -26.11 -6.31 -8.66
CA VAL A 53 -25.22 -7.34 -9.24
C VAL A 53 -24.40 -7.88 -8.10
N PRO A 54 -24.55 -9.17 -7.72
CA PRO A 54 -23.89 -9.69 -6.53
C PRO A 54 -22.39 -9.67 -6.71
N VAL A 55 -21.71 -8.92 -5.85
CA VAL A 55 -20.25 -8.88 -5.83
C VAL A 55 -19.74 -9.81 -4.73
N ASP A 56 -18.80 -10.68 -5.07
CA ASP A 56 -18.07 -11.48 -4.08
C ASP A 56 -17.10 -10.59 -3.30
N LEU A 57 -17.29 -10.49 -1.99
CA LEU A 57 -16.42 -9.70 -1.12
C LEU A 57 -14.95 -10.14 -1.20
N ASN A 58 -14.68 -11.43 -1.42
CA ASN A 58 -13.31 -11.92 -1.55
C ASN A 58 -12.64 -11.41 -2.82
N VAL A 59 -13.41 -11.27 -3.91
CA VAL A 59 -12.93 -10.64 -5.14
C VAL A 59 -12.60 -9.17 -4.89
N VAL A 60 -13.50 -8.43 -4.22
CA VAL A 60 -13.26 -7.01 -3.90
C VAL A 60 -12.02 -6.84 -3.02
N LYS A 61 -11.86 -7.66 -1.98
CA LYS A 61 -10.69 -7.62 -1.09
C LYS A 61 -9.40 -7.86 -1.85
N ARG A 62 -9.35 -8.91 -2.67
CA ARG A 62 -8.17 -9.25 -3.48
C ARG A 62 -7.79 -8.11 -4.42
N ASP A 63 -8.79 -7.55 -5.12
CA ASP A 63 -8.55 -6.47 -6.08
C ASP A 63 -8.09 -5.20 -5.36
N GLN A 64 -8.65 -4.89 -4.17
CA GLN A 64 -8.19 -3.77 -3.35
C GLN A 64 -6.75 -3.96 -2.83
N VAL A 65 -6.38 -5.17 -2.39
CA VAL A 65 -5.00 -5.48 -1.99
C VAL A 65 -4.04 -5.27 -3.17
N ALA A 66 -4.43 -5.64 -4.39
CA ALA A 66 -3.61 -5.39 -5.58
C ALA A 66 -3.40 -3.90 -5.84
N LEU A 67 -4.44 -3.07 -5.67
CA LEU A 67 -4.33 -1.60 -5.79
C LEU A 67 -3.39 -1.02 -4.73
N ILE A 68 -3.51 -1.44 -3.47
CA ILE A 68 -2.62 -1.00 -2.38
C ILE A 68 -1.17 -1.41 -2.64
N ASN A 69 -0.94 -2.64 -3.10
CA ASN A 69 0.40 -3.11 -3.43
C ASN A 69 1.02 -2.30 -4.59
N ALA A 70 0.24 -2.00 -5.64
CA ALA A 70 0.70 -1.19 -6.75
C ALA A 70 1.03 0.25 -6.32
N ALA A 71 0.19 0.86 -5.48
CA ALA A 71 0.43 2.21 -4.97
C ALA A 71 1.67 2.27 -4.05
N ALA A 72 1.84 1.28 -3.17
CA ALA A 72 3.03 1.17 -2.32
C ALA A 72 4.31 1.00 -3.15
N GLN A 73 4.27 0.19 -4.21
CA GLN A 73 5.40 0.02 -5.13
C GLN A 73 5.72 1.33 -5.86
N SER A 74 4.70 2.05 -6.36
CA SER A 74 4.90 3.36 -7.00
C SER A 74 5.58 4.36 -6.06
N ALA A 75 5.20 4.39 -4.78
CA ALA A 75 5.81 5.27 -3.80
C ALA A 75 7.30 4.94 -3.56
N ILE A 76 7.69 3.66 -3.62
CA ILE A 76 9.10 3.25 -3.58
C ILE A 76 9.81 3.64 -4.87
N ASP A 77 9.19 3.38 -6.03
CA ASP A 77 9.77 3.67 -7.33
C ASP A 77 10.04 5.17 -7.52
N ASP A 78 9.17 6.05 -7.04
CA ASP A 78 9.37 7.51 -7.09
C ASP A 78 10.67 7.93 -6.38
N ILE A 79 10.96 7.32 -5.23
CA ILE A 79 12.20 7.56 -4.47
C ILE A 79 13.43 7.00 -5.20
N MET A 80 13.25 5.88 -5.91
CA MET A 80 14.34 5.12 -6.53
C MET A 80 14.63 5.52 -7.99
N SER A 81 13.69 6.18 -8.68
CA SER A 81 13.69 6.46 -10.11
C SER A 81 14.91 7.23 -10.62
N VAL A 82 15.57 7.99 -9.75
CA VAL A 82 16.76 8.77 -10.06
C VAL A 82 18.04 7.94 -10.16
N TYR A 83 17.99 6.64 -9.82
CA TYR A 83 19.14 5.74 -9.80
C TYR A 83 19.00 4.60 -10.83
N PRO A 84 20.05 4.31 -11.63
CA PRO A 84 20.06 3.17 -12.53
C PRO A 84 19.93 1.82 -11.80
N ASP A 85 19.36 0.81 -12.48
CA ASP A 85 19.12 -0.54 -11.94
C ASP A 85 20.36 -1.18 -11.32
N PHE A 86 21.51 -1.10 -12.01
CA PHE A 86 22.74 -1.70 -11.51
C PHE A 86 23.21 -1.05 -10.20
N GLU A 87 22.98 0.25 -10.00
CA GLU A 87 23.37 0.96 -8.78
C GLU A 87 22.48 0.50 -7.61
N ARG A 88 21.19 0.31 -7.85
CA ARG A 88 20.24 -0.19 -6.85
C ARG A 88 20.63 -1.56 -6.29
N LEU A 89 21.18 -2.44 -7.14
CA LEU A 89 21.70 -3.75 -6.72
C LEU A 89 22.89 -3.66 -5.74
N THR A 90 23.57 -2.52 -5.67
CA THR A 90 24.72 -2.32 -4.78
C THR A 90 24.37 -1.69 -3.43
N TRP A 91 23.11 -1.27 -3.23
CA TRP A 91 22.71 -0.54 -2.02
C TRP A 91 22.87 -1.36 -0.75
N ALA A 92 22.61 -2.67 -0.79
CA ALA A 92 22.82 -3.55 0.35
C ALA A 92 24.31 -3.60 0.73
N THR A 93 25.20 -3.78 -0.25
CA THR A 93 26.66 -3.75 -0.04
C THR A 93 27.11 -2.41 0.55
N GLN A 94 26.63 -1.30 0.00
CA GLN A 94 26.96 0.04 0.52
C GLN A 94 26.47 0.25 1.96
N ALA A 95 25.26 -0.20 2.28
CA ALA A 95 24.70 -0.08 3.63
C ALA A 95 25.46 -0.95 4.65
N ASP A 96 25.91 -2.14 4.25
CA ASP A 96 26.70 -3.03 5.11
C ASP A 96 28.10 -2.48 5.35
N GLU A 97 28.76 -1.96 4.32
CA GLU A 97 30.06 -1.28 4.44
C GLU A 97 29.96 0.00 5.30
N ALA A 98 28.88 0.79 5.15
CA ALA A 98 28.64 1.95 6.00
C ALA A 98 28.46 1.57 7.47
N ARG A 99 27.76 0.48 7.75
CA ARG A 99 27.62 -0.04 9.12
C ARG A 99 28.96 -0.49 9.69
N ALA A 100 29.77 -1.21 8.90
CA ALA A 100 31.11 -1.64 9.31
C ALA A 100 32.02 -0.45 9.62
N TRP A 101 32.00 0.57 8.75
CA TRP A 101 32.76 1.81 8.93
C TRP A 101 32.36 2.57 10.20
N GLN A 102 31.06 2.67 10.50
CA GLN A 102 30.58 3.32 11.71
C GLN A 102 30.89 2.54 12.99
N ALA A 103 30.89 1.21 12.92
CA ALA A 103 31.23 0.35 14.05
C ALA A 103 32.73 0.34 14.37
N ALA A 104 33.58 0.63 13.39
CA ALA A 104 35.04 0.70 13.57
C ALA A 104 35.46 1.99 14.31
N ALA A 105 36.50 1.85 15.15
CA ALA A 105 37.22 2.97 15.72
C ALA A 105 37.86 3.83 14.62
N GLU A 106 38.08 5.12 14.88
CA GLU A 106 38.52 6.06 13.84
C GLU A 106 39.89 5.68 13.26
N GLU A 107 40.79 5.18 14.10
CA GLU A 107 42.11 4.67 13.73
C GLU A 107 42.07 3.41 12.85
N ASP A 108 40.99 2.64 12.89
CA ASP A 108 40.82 1.38 12.15
C ASP A 108 40.06 1.57 10.82
N ARG A 109 39.60 2.81 10.53
CA ARG A 109 38.86 3.14 9.32
C ARG A 109 39.77 3.23 8.10
N VAL A 110 40.00 2.08 7.47
CA VAL A 110 40.87 1.93 6.30
C VAL A 110 40.09 1.49 5.04
N PRO A 111 40.59 1.77 3.82
CA PRO A 111 39.92 1.37 2.57
C PRO A 111 39.58 -0.13 2.45
N ALA A 112 40.41 -0.99 3.05
CA ALA A 112 40.20 -2.45 3.03
C ALA A 112 38.95 -2.90 3.83
N LEU A 113 38.44 -2.06 4.74
CA LEU A 113 37.21 -2.31 5.49
C LEU A 113 35.96 -2.15 4.63
N VAL A 114 36.04 -1.29 3.61
CA VAL A 114 34.91 -0.84 2.78
C VAL A 114 35.29 -0.84 1.29
N PRO A 115 35.69 -1.99 0.72
CA PRO A 115 36.33 -2.06 -0.59
C PRO A 115 35.45 -1.50 -1.73
N TRP A 116 34.14 -1.70 -1.70
CA TRP A 116 33.25 -1.16 -2.73
C TRP A 116 33.18 0.36 -2.65
N CYS A 117 32.90 0.89 -1.45
CA CYS A 117 32.80 2.33 -1.21
C CYS A 117 34.13 3.04 -1.44
N ALA A 118 35.25 2.41 -1.10
CA ALA A 118 36.58 2.93 -1.37
C ALA A 118 36.85 3.07 -2.88
N ASN A 119 36.48 2.06 -3.68
CA ASN A 119 36.60 2.15 -5.13
C ASN A 119 35.67 3.22 -5.72
N ALA A 120 34.43 3.30 -5.24
CA ALA A 120 33.47 4.32 -5.67
C ALA A 120 33.93 5.74 -5.33
N ALA A 121 34.44 5.98 -4.12
CA ALA A 121 34.97 7.27 -3.69
C ALA A 121 36.17 7.72 -4.54
N ALA A 122 37.09 6.80 -4.86
CA ALA A 122 38.26 7.10 -5.70
C ALA A 122 37.91 7.54 -7.13
N ASN A 123 36.69 7.25 -7.60
CA ASN A 123 36.19 7.63 -8.92
C ASN A 123 35.20 8.82 -8.87
N ARG A 124 35.07 9.51 -7.74
CA ARG A 124 34.16 10.63 -7.55
C ARG A 124 34.91 11.91 -7.19
N LEU A 125 34.28 13.03 -7.57
CA LEU A 125 34.67 14.35 -7.15
C LEU A 125 33.68 14.89 -6.11
N ASP A 126 34.17 15.68 -5.16
CA ASP A 126 33.34 16.46 -4.26
C ASP A 126 32.60 17.61 -5.01
N THR A 127 31.88 18.45 -4.27
CA THR A 127 31.13 19.57 -4.85
C THR A 127 32.00 20.68 -5.42
N GLU A 128 33.27 20.72 -5.06
CA GLU A 128 34.26 21.70 -5.52
C GLU A 128 35.10 21.16 -6.69
N GLY A 129 34.93 19.88 -7.05
CA GLY A 129 35.66 19.22 -8.13
C GLY A 129 36.96 18.55 -7.68
N ASN A 130 37.22 18.40 -6.38
CA ASN A 130 38.39 17.70 -5.85
C ASN A 130 38.10 16.19 -5.67
N PRO A 131 39.13 15.33 -5.58
CA PRO A 131 38.93 13.92 -5.25
C PRO A 131 38.16 13.75 -3.94
N MET A 132 37.10 12.93 -3.98
CA MET A 132 36.22 12.75 -2.83
C MET A 132 36.92 12.00 -1.68
N PRO A 133 36.97 12.57 -0.46
CA PRO A 133 37.48 11.85 0.72
C PRO A 133 36.62 10.64 1.05
N LEU A 134 37.24 9.51 1.40
CA LEU A 134 36.51 8.29 1.77
C LEU A 134 35.57 8.52 2.97
N SER A 135 36.02 9.21 4.00
CA SER A 135 35.20 9.54 5.18
C SER A 135 33.93 10.32 4.81
N GLU A 136 34.06 11.28 3.88
CA GLU A 136 32.92 12.05 3.37
C GLU A 136 31.98 11.18 2.54
N PHE A 137 32.51 10.34 1.65
CA PHE A 137 31.71 9.39 0.88
C PHE A 137 30.93 8.46 1.81
N MET A 138 31.57 7.91 2.85
CA MET A 138 30.91 7.03 3.83
C MET A 138 29.80 7.76 4.61
N ALA A 139 30.00 9.02 4.97
CA ALA A 139 28.96 9.82 5.61
C ALA A 139 27.74 10.00 4.68
N ARG A 140 27.96 10.28 3.40
CA ARG A 140 26.90 10.40 2.39
C ARG A 140 26.16 9.06 2.18
N VAL A 141 26.89 7.95 2.11
CA VAL A 141 26.30 6.61 1.98
C VAL A 141 25.44 6.28 3.18
N SER A 142 25.92 6.51 4.41
CA SER A 142 25.12 6.26 5.62
C SER A 142 23.84 7.09 5.63
N ALA A 143 23.93 8.39 5.34
CA ALA A 143 22.76 9.26 5.32
C ALA A 143 21.71 8.80 4.31
N LYS A 144 22.13 8.35 3.13
CA LYS A 144 21.22 7.78 2.12
C LYS A 144 20.63 6.45 2.55
N ALA A 145 21.44 5.56 3.12
CA ALA A 145 20.97 4.26 3.61
C ALA A 145 19.92 4.43 4.72
N ASP A 146 20.14 5.36 5.65
CA ASP A 146 19.20 5.65 6.74
C ASP A 146 17.91 6.29 6.23
N ALA A 147 18.01 7.23 5.28
CA ALA A 147 16.85 7.84 4.64
C ALA A 147 16.00 6.78 3.91
N TYR A 148 16.64 5.93 3.10
CA TYR A 148 15.94 4.86 2.39
C TYR A 148 15.32 3.84 3.35
N LYS A 149 16.05 3.40 4.38
CA LYS A 149 15.53 2.49 5.40
C LYS A 149 14.31 3.07 6.10
N THR A 150 14.37 4.34 6.47
CA THR A 150 13.25 5.04 7.14
C THR A 150 12.03 5.07 6.22
N LEU A 151 12.17 5.59 5.00
CA LEU A 151 11.05 5.74 4.05
C LEU A 151 10.47 4.38 3.65
N SER A 152 11.32 3.41 3.28
CA SER A 152 10.86 2.08 2.88
C SER A 152 10.14 1.34 4.01
N SER A 153 10.59 1.49 5.26
CA SER A 153 9.91 0.90 6.42
C SER A 153 8.54 1.53 6.67
N GLN A 154 8.40 2.85 6.49
CA GLN A 154 7.12 3.54 6.64
C GLN A 154 6.12 3.08 5.57
N ILE A 155 6.56 2.99 4.31
CA ILE A 155 5.74 2.52 3.20
C ILE A 155 5.32 1.06 3.42
N ALA A 156 6.25 0.20 3.80
CA ALA A 156 5.96 -1.21 4.08
C ALA A 156 4.96 -1.38 5.23
N GLY A 157 5.15 -0.63 6.32
CA GLY A 157 4.22 -0.64 7.46
C GLY A 157 2.84 -0.12 7.10
N LYS A 158 2.75 0.99 6.35
CA LYS A 158 1.48 1.55 5.86
C LYS A 158 0.72 0.54 5.00
N ARG A 159 1.41 -0.08 4.04
CA ARG A 159 0.85 -1.13 3.17
C ARG A 159 0.31 -2.32 3.98
N GLN A 160 1.08 -2.80 4.97
CA GLN A 160 0.65 -3.88 5.87
C GLN A 160 -0.60 -3.49 6.66
N SER A 161 -0.66 -2.26 7.20
CA SER A 161 -1.83 -1.79 7.94
C SER A 161 -3.10 -1.73 7.08
N TYR A 162 -2.99 -1.39 5.79
CA TYR A 162 -4.11 -1.43 4.86
C TYR A 162 -4.52 -2.85 4.47
N GLU A 163 -3.55 -3.75 4.29
CA GLU A 163 -3.83 -5.18 4.06
C GLU A 163 -4.62 -5.78 5.23
N ASP A 164 -4.22 -5.48 6.48
CA ASP A 164 -4.92 -5.92 7.69
C ASP A 164 -6.35 -5.35 7.75
N ALA A 165 -6.53 -4.06 7.43
CA ALA A 165 -7.83 -3.41 7.40
C ALA A 165 -8.76 -4.01 6.33
N ILE A 166 -8.24 -4.30 5.12
CA ILE A 166 -9.00 -4.95 4.03
C ILE A 166 -9.40 -6.37 4.45
N SER A 167 -8.48 -7.10 5.09
CA SER A 167 -8.75 -8.44 5.61
C SER A 167 -9.88 -8.44 6.64
N ALA A 168 -9.89 -7.46 7.56
CA ALA A 168 -10.90 -7.31 8.61
C ALA A 168 -12.27 -6.80 8.12
N ALA A 169 -12.33 -6.12 6.98
CA ALA A 169 -13.57 -5.54 6.47
C ALA A 169 -14.65 -6.61 6.16
N THR A 170 -15.89 -6.35 6.54
CA THR A 170 -17.03 -7.29 6.34
C THR A 170 -18.01 -6.84 5.27
N THR A 171 -17.83 -5.65 4.70
CA THR A 171 -18.69 -5.10 3.63
C THR A 171 -17.86 -4.58 2.46
N VAL A 172 -18.49 -4.48 1.29
CA VAL A 172 -17.85 -3.94 0.09
C VAL A 172 -17.47 -2.48 0.29
N GLN A 173 -18.35 -1.69 0.91
CA GLN A 173 -18.05 -0.29 1.18
C GLN A 173 -16.86 -0.12 2.14
N ALA A 174 -16.76 -0.94 3.19
CA ALA A 174 -15.64 -0.90 4.13
C ALA A 174 -14.29 -1.22 3.46
N VAL A 175 -14.27 -2.09 2.44
CA VAL A 175 -13.06 -2.32 1.64
C VAL A 175 -12.75 -1.13 0.75
N LYS A 176 -13.76 -0.58 0.06
CA LYS A 176 -13.58 0.48 -0.94
C LYS A 176 -13.11 1.82 -0.37
N VAL A 177 -13.37 2.10 0.90
CA VAL A 177 -12.88 3.33 1.56
C VAL A 177 -11.40 3.26 1.93
N ILE A 178 -10.77 2.07 1.87
CA ILE A 178 -9.35 1.90 2.19
C ILE A 178 -8.53 2.23 0.94
N VAL A 179 -8.04 3.47 0.88
CA VAL A 179 -7.26 3.98 -0.25
C VAL A 179 -5.85 4.38 0.19
N TRP A 180 -4.89 4.28 -0.73
CA TRP A 180 -3.53 4.73 -0.50
C TRP A 180 -3.47 6.26 -0.52
N GLU A 181 -3.14 6.87 0.63
CA GLU A 181 -2.94 8.32 0.78
C GLU A 181 -1.47 8.77 0.61
#